data_AF-A0A4R6W800-F1
#
_entry.id   AF-A0A4R6W800-F1
#
_cell.length_a   1.000
_cell.length_b   1.000
_cell.length_c   1.000
_cell.angle_alpha   90.00
_cell.angle_beta   90.00
_cell.angle_gamma   90.00
#
_symmetry.space_group_name_H-M   'P 1'
#
loop_
_entity.id
_entity.type
_entity.pdbx_description
1 polymer ?
#
loop_
_entity_poly.entity_id
_entity_poly.type
_entity_poly.pdbx_seq_one_letter_code
_entity_poly.pdbx_strand_id
1 'polypeptide(L)'
;MQKKPLLVTLGLVLLFIVAVLHFLVGWHHIPHHFQSLTSSLFNTQTGEPAIAEEPIGMGGQEADTLAVSMAVREPFDTLYWGEQIRKGEFIPDDVKEGYTYFKNLDLSNLKETDSKPTDLETQQAIVHRYKQDMVALLRENDAHIRIGTAFEAKLQPVDDDNPEIARVTAMVCAFDSKGNNLGNIQEPLYIVYDFVRFQSDPNTWYITDFSQTIPYDYTLFKGRF
;
A
#
# COMPACT_ATOMS: atom_id res chain seq x y z
N MET A 1 -58.33 -3.17 -11.53
CA MET A 1 -57.44 -4.34 -11.68
C MET A 1 -56.66 -4.55 -10.39
N GLN A 2 -56.82 -5.74 -9.78
CA GLN A 2 -56.38 -6.06 -8.42
C GLN A 2 -54.83 -6.10 -8.33
N LYS A 3 -54.20 -5.03 -7.82
CA LYS A 3 -52.75 -4.98 -7.51
C LYS A 3 -52.39 -5.59 -6.14
N LYS A 4 -53.39 -5.94 -5.33
CA LYS A 4 -53.24 -6.50 -3.98
C LYS A 4 -52.55 -7.88 -3.93
N PRO A 5 -52.79 -8.84 -4.85
CA PRO A 5 -52.12 -10.14 -4.75
C PRO A 5 -50.62 -10.04 -5.04
N LEU A 6 -50.19 -9.17 -5.98
CA LEU A 6 -48.77 -9.03 -6.37
C LEU A 6 -47.88 -8.54 -5.20
N LEU A 7 -48.38 -7.61 -4.39
CA LEU A 7 -47.68 -7.09 -3.21
C LEU A 7 -47.54 -8.16 -2.12
N VAL A 8 -48.56 -9.02 -1.97
CA VAL A 8 -48.52 -10.13 -1.01
C VAL A 8 -47.53 -11.19 -1.46
N THR A 9 -47.48 -11.51 -2.76
CA THR A 9 -46.50 -12.47 -3.29
C THR A 9 -45.07 -11.95 -3.17
N LEU A 10 -44.84 -10.67 -3.48
CA LEU A 10 -43.51 -10.05 -3.34
C LEU A 10 -43.04 -10.04 -1.88
N GLY A 11 -43.94 -9.73 -0.95
CA GLY A 11 -43.66 -9.78 0.48
C GLY A 11 -43.30 -11.19 0.96
N LEU A 12 -44.03 -12.22 0.51
CA LEU A 12 -43.74 -13.62 0.83
C LEU A 12 -42.39 -14.09 0.25
N VAL A 13 -42.05 -13.69 -0.98
CA VAL A 13 -40.75 -14.02 -1.59
C VAL A 13 -39.60 -13.36 -0.82
N LEU A 14 -39.75 -12.09 -0.44
CA LEU A 14 -38.74 -11.39 0.35
C LEU A 14 -38.52 -12.07 1.71
N LEU A 15 -39.61 -12.44 2.38
CA LEU A 15 -39.57 -13.10 3.69
C LEU A 15 -38.94 -14.50 3.59
N PHE A 16 -39.22 -15.22 2.49
CA PHE A 16 -38.59 -16.50 2.18
C PHE A 16 -37.08 -16.35 1.93
N ILE A 17 -36.64 -15.33 1.17
CA ILE A 17 -35.21 -15.05 0.95
C ILE A 17 -34.51 -14.74 2.27
N VAL A 18 -35.11 -13.91 3.14
CA VAL A 18 -34.55 -13.61 4.47
C VAL A 18 -34.47 -14.86 5.34
N ALA A 19 -35.48 -15.72 5.33
CA ALA A 19 -35.47 -16.97 6.07
C ALA A 19 -34.40 -17.95 5.55
N VAL A 20 -34.22 -18.02 4.23
CA VAL A 20 -33.16 -18.83 3.60
C VAL A 20 -31.78 -18.30 3.96
N LEU A 21 -31.56 -16.98 3.92
CA LEU A 21 -30.32 -16.35 4.36
C LEU A 21 -30.05 -16.62 5.85
N HIS A 22 -31.08 -16.54 6.70
CA HIS A 22 -30.98 -16.87 8.13
C HIS A 22 -30.53 -18.34 8.34
N PHE A 23 -31.09 -19.28 7.57
CA PHE A 23 -30.87 -20.72 7.78
C PHE A 23 -29.63 -21.27 7.08
N LEU A 24 -29.27 -20.77 5.90
CA LEU A 24 -28.09 -21.23 5.13
C LEU A 24 -26.80 -20.53 5.57
N VAL A 25 -26.85 -19.24 5.90
CA VAL A 25 -25.64 -18.46 6.18
C VAL A 25 -25.31 -18.45 7.67
N GLY A 26 -26.30 -18.65 8.55
CA GLY A 26 -26.11 -18.58 9.99
C GLY A 26 -25.72 -17.16 10.44
N TRP A 27 -26.41 -16.62 11.43
CA TRP A 27 -26.16 -15.28 11.95
C TRP A 27 -24.87 -15.18 12.80
N HIS A 28 -23.80 -15.86 12.40
CA HIS A 28 -22.49 -15.81 13.03
C HIS A 28 -21.48 -14.92 12.27
N HIS A 29 -21.83 -14.40 11.09
CA HIS A 29 -20.95 -13.53 10.29
C HIS A 29 -21.63 -12.25 9.78
N ILE A 30 -22.34 -11.54 10.67
CA ILE A 30 -22.58 -10.10 10.47
C ILE A 30 -21.93 -9.35 11.64
N PRO A 31 -20.59 -9.20 11.67
CA PRO A 31 -19.96 -8.27 12.58
C PRO A 31 -20.10 -6.85 12.01
N HIS A 32 -20.59 -5.93 12.84
CA HIS A 32 -20.37 -4.47 12.95
C HIS A 32 -19.94 -3.54 11.79
N HIS A 33 -19.70 -3.98 10.55
CA HIS A 33 -19.21 -3.14 9.45
C HIS A 33 -20.27 -2.24 8.80
N PHE A 34 -21.56 -2.52 8.98
CA PHE A 34 -22.62 -1.64 8.46
C PHE A 34 -22.80 -0.36 9.28
N GLN A 35 -22.40 -0.34 10.56
CA GLN A 35 -22.49 0.86 11.40
C GLN A 35 -21.37 1.88 11.13
N SER A 36 -20.23 1.47 10.56
CA SER A 36 -19.14 2.39 10.16
C SER A 36 -19.35 3.02 8.78
N LEU A 37 -20.06 2.34 7.86
CA LEU A 37 -20.40 2.89 6.56
C LEU A 37 -21.46 3.99 6.63
N THR A 38 -22.43 3.89 7.54
CA THR A 38 -23.48 4.92 7.68
C THR A 38 -23.05 6.14 8.50
N SER A 39 -22.10 5.98 9.43
CA SER A 39 -21.58 7.10 10.24
C SER A 39 -20.54 7.94 9.50
N SER A 40 -19.82 7.36 8.54
CA SER A 40 -18.86 8.10 7.68
C SER A 40 -19.53 8.86 6.51
N LEU A 41 -20.70 8.42 6.04
CA LEU A 41 -21.42 9.08 4.94
C LEU A 41 -22.22 10.33 5.36
N PHE A 42 -22.47 10.55 6.66
CA PHE A 42 -23.37 11.62 7.13
C PHE A 42 -22.78 12.57 8.19
N ASN A 43 -21.49 12.50 8.51
CA ASN A 43 -20.87 13.48 9.40
C ASN A 43 -20.07 14.53 8.62
N THR A 44 -20.77 15.57 8.18
CA THR A 44 -20.20 16.81 7.63
C THR A 44 -19.89 17.76 8.79
N GLN A 45 -18.61 17.87 9.18
CA GLN A 45 -18.06 19.01 9.95
C GLN A 45 -16.66 19.29 9.39
N THR A 46 -16.54 20.26 8.45
CA THR A 46 -16.12 21.66 8.67
C THR A 46 -14.69 21.83 9.23
N GLY A 47 -13.78 22.33 8.38
CA GLY A 47 -12.74 23.30 8.78
C GLY A 47 -11.29 22.81 8.83
N GLU A 48 -10.51 23.28 7.85
CA GLU A 48 -9.05 23.47 7.66
C GLU A 48 -8.17 23.78 8.92
N PRO A 49 -6.79 23.85 8.83
CA PRO A 49 -5.92 23.96 7.65
C PRO A 49 -4.68 23.05 7.59
N ALA A 50 -3.98 23.15 6.46
CA ALA A 50 -2.69 22.56 6.10
C ALA A 50 -1.59 22.71 7.16
N ILE A 51 -0.82 21.63 7.36
CA ILE A 51 0.37 21.61 8.21
C ILE A 51 1.60 21.84 7.33
N ALA A 52 2.35 22.89 7.67
CA ALA A 52 3.60 23.28 7.05
C ALA A 52 4.73 22.28 7.37
N GLU A 53 5.60 22.06 6.40
CA GLU A 53 6.87 21.33 6.56
C GLU A 53 7.81 22.10 7.50
N GLU A 54 8.29 21.45 8.56
CA GLU A 54 9.41 21.95 9.36
C GLU A 54 10.69 21.15 9.03
N PRO A 55 11.86 21.82 8.90
CA PRO A 55 13.13 21.18 8.65
C PRO A 55 13.71 20.58 9.95
N ILE A 56 14.06 19.29 9.94
CA ILE A 56 14.71 18.64 11.08
C ILE A 56 16.17 19.08 11.15
N GLY A 57 16.49 19.84 12.20
CA GLY A 57 17.85 20.25 12.56
C GLY A 57 18.63 19.16 13.29
N MET A 58 19.95 19.17 13.06
CA MET A 58 20.97 18.32 13.67
C MET A 58 21.08 18.43 15.20
N GLY A 59 21.41 17.32 15.86
CA GLY A 59 22.06 17.35 17.17
C GLY A 59 22.45 15.97 17.75
N GLY A 60 23.75 15.71 17.92
CA GLY A 60 24.28 14.76 18.92
C GLY A 60 25.16 13.63 18.39
N GLN A 61 26.48 13.78 18.56
CA GLN A 61 27.54 12.83 18.18
C GLN A 61 27.57 11.53 19.01
N GLU A 62 27.74 10.39 18.34
CA GLU A 62 28.81 9.43 18.66
C GLU A 62 29.48 9.02 17.36
N ALA A 63 30.80 9.20 17.31
CA ALA A 63 31.64 8.84 16.18
C ALA A 63 31.99 7.36 16.27
N ASP A 64 31.29 6.53 15.50
CA ASP A 64 31.80 5.23 15.09
C ASP A 64 31.73 5.16 13.56
N THR A 65 32.91 5.00 12.97
CA THR A 65 33.23 4.66 11.56
C THR A 65 32.34 5.22 10.43
N LEU A 66 33.00 5.96 9.52
CA LEU A 66 32.53 6.43 8.21
C LEU A 66 31.95 5.29 7.33
N ALA A 67 30.77 4.77 7.67
CA ALA A 67 29.82 4.35 6.67
C ALA A 67 29.23 5.65 6.15
N VAL A 68 29.48 5.99 4.87
CA VAL A 68 28.66 6.96 4.18
C VAL A 68 27.22 6.46 4.36
N SER A 69 26.43 7.11 5.22
CA SER A 69 25.03 6.77 5.39
C SER A 69 24.38 7.08 4.06
N MET A 70 24.28 6.06 3.21
CA MET A 70 23.72 6.21 1.87
C MET A 70 22.27 6.66 2.06
N ALA A 71 21.91 7.81 1.50
CA ALA A 71 20.54 8.30 1.56
C ALA A 71 19.61 7.21 1.00
N VAL A 72 18.56 6.89 1.76
CA VAL A 72 17.51 5.95 1.34
C VAL A 72 16.84 6.50 0.08
N ARG A 73 16.69 5.68 -0.95
CA ARG A 73 16.12 6.07 -2.26
C ARG A 73 15.09 5.06 -2.72
N GLU A 74 14.11 5.55 -3.47
CA GLU A 74 13.10 4.68 -4.11
C GLU A 74 13.75 3.70 -5.10
N PRO A 75 13.20 2.49 -5.26
CA PRO A 75 13.70 1.53 -6.22
C PRO A 75 13.75 2.08 -7.65
N PHE A 76 14.83 1.78 -8.36
CA PHE A 76 15.12 2.34 -9.67
C PHE A 76 15.24 1.25 -10.74
N ASP A 77 14.52 1.42 -11.85
CA ASP A 77 14.51 0.48 -12.98
C ASP A 77 15.81 0.57 -13.80
N THR A 78 16.85 -0.11 -13.33
CA THR A 78 18.16 -0.12 -13.97
C THR A 78 18.15 -0.87 -15.32
N LEU A 79 17.22 -1.80 -15.54
CA LEU A 79 17.14 -2.50 -16.83
C LEU A 79 16.57 -1.58 -17.92
N TYR A 80 15.44 -0.92 -17.67
CA TYR A 80 14.85 0.03 -18.63
C TYR A 80 15.84 1.16 -18.93
N TRP A 81 16.34 1.84 -17.90
CA TRP A 81 17.24 2.98 -18.13
C TRP A 81 18.57 2.56 -18.75
N GLY A 82 19.09 1.37 -18.40
CA GLY A 82 20.28 0.81 -19.03
C GLY A 82 20.09 0.54 -20.54
N GLU A 83 18.91 0.06 -20.95
CA GLU A 83 18.55 -0.08 -22.37
C GLU A 83 18.51 1.27 -23.09
N GLN A 84 17.83 2.26 -22.53
CA GLN A 84 17.68 3.58 -23.17
C GLN A 84 19.03 4.30 -23.30
N ILE A 85 19.90 4.19 -22.29
CA ILE A 85 21.28 4.68 -22.35
C ILE A 85 22.05 3.98 -23.48
N ARG A 86 21.92 2.65 -23.64
CA ARG A 86 22.63 1.90 -24.68
C ARG A 86 22.15 2.24 -26.09
N LYS A 87 20.86 2.56 -26.25
CA LYS A 87 20.29 3.05 -27.51
C LYS A 87 20.72 4.47 -27.86
N GLY A 88 21.40 5.18 -26.96
CA GLY A 88 21.83 6.56 -27.17
C GLY A 88 20.67 7.56 -27.13
N GLU A 89 19.57 7.22 -26.45
CA GLU A 89 18.46 8.14 -26.27
C GLU A 89 18.82 9.31 -25.33
N PHE A 90 18.06 10.40 -25.39
CA PHE A 90 18.22 11.49 -24.43
C PHE A 90 17.75 11.04 -23.05
N ILE A 91 18.67 11.08 -22.08
CA ILE A 91 18.40 10.75 -20.68
C ILE A 91 18.73 11.99 -19.83
N PRO A 92 17.80 12.48 -19.00
CA PRO A 92 18.08 13.52 -18.01
C PRO A 92 19.26 13.18 -17.10
N ASP A 93 20.00 14.18 -16.63
CA ASP A 93 21.24 13.95 -15.89
C ASP A 93 21.02 13.32 -14.50
N ASP A 94 19.93 13.71 -13.83
CA ASP A 94 19.46 13.10 -12.58
C ASP A 94 19.17 11.60 -12.74
N VAL A 95 18.60 11.19 -13.88
CA VAL A 95 18.35 9.77 -14.20
C VAL A 95 19.66 9.01 -14.45
N LYS A 96 20.67 9.62 -15.07
CA LYS A 96 22.00 9.00 -15.26
C LYS A 96 22.74 8.84 -13.92
N GLU A 97 22.65 9.84 -13.05
CA GLU A 97 23.19 9.78 -11.69
C GLU A 97 22.50 8.68 -10.89
N GLY A 98 21.17 8.60 -10.94
CA GLY A 98 20.38 7.53 -10.35
C GLY A 98 20.81 6.14 -10.84
N TYR A 99 20.89 5.95 -12.15
CA TYR A 99 21.35 4.70 -12.76
C TYR A 99 22.75 4.29 -12.27
N THR A 100 23.70 5.23 -12.26
CA THR A 100 25.08 4.98 -11.82
C THR A 100 25.14 4.63 -10.34
N TYR A 101 24.37 5.34 -9.52
CA TYR A 101 24.25 5.06 -8.09
C TYR A 101 23.72 3.64 -7.86
N PHE A 102 22.58 3.29 -8.45
CA PHE A 102 21.94 1.98 -8.23
C PHE A 102 22.76 0.81 -8.76
N LYS A 103 23.53 1.00 -9.84
CA LYS A 103 24.42 -0.04 -10.37
C LYS A 103 25.58 -0.38 -9.42
N ASN A 104 26.00 0.57 -8.59
CA ASN A 104 27.11 0.42 -7.65
C ASN A 104 26.63 0.15 -6.21
N LEU A 105 25.32 0.13 -5.98
CA LEU A 105 24.74 -0.12 -4.68
C LEU A 105 24.85 -1.61 -4.33
N ASP A 106 25.45 -1.92 -3.18
CA ASP A 106 25.47 -3.27 -2.65
C ASP A 106 24.19 -3.54 -1.85
N LEU A 107 23.33 -4.39 -2.40
CA LEU A 107 22.06 -4.82 -1.80
C LEU A 107 22.13 -6.25 -1.24
N SER A 108 23.32 -6.85 -1.19
CA SER A 108 23.50 -8.25 -0.77
C SER A 108 23.14 -8.52 0.69
N ASN A 109 23.14 -7.49 1.54
CA ASN A 109 22.77 -7.59 2.95
C ASN A 109 21.25 -7.57 3.18
N LEU A 110 20.44 -7.31 2.15
CA LEU A 110 18.99 -7.36 2.28
C LEU A 110 18.52 -8.81 2.50
N LYS A 111 17.59 -8.98 3.42
CA LYS A 111 17.01 -10.29 3.74
C LYS A 111 15.59 -10.38 3.22
N GLU A 112 15.42 -11.12 2.13
CA GLU A 112 14.10 -11.46 1.61
C GLU A 112 13.28 -12.22 2.66
N THR A 113 11.97 -11.96 2.70
CA THR A 113 11.07 -12.60 3.66
C THR A 113 9.68 -12.85 3.09
N ASP A 114 9.12 -14.00 3.44
CA ASP A 114 7.72 -14.35 3.17
C ASP A 114 6.77 -13.83 4.25
N SER A 115 7.30 -13.32 5.37
CA SER A 115 6.51 -12.72 6.46
C SER A 115 6.09 -11.28 6.11
N LYS A 116 5.23 -11.16 5.10
CA LYS A 116 4.73 -9.89 4.55
C LYS A 116 3.19 -9.88 4.49
N PRO A 117 2.54 -8.70 4.32
CA PRO A 117 1.11 -8.67 4.02
C PRO A 117 0.79 -9.37 2.70
N THR A 118 -0.42 -9.91 2.61
CA THR A 118 -1.06 -10.34 1.36
C THR A 118 -1.45 -9.13 0.50
N ASP A 119 -1.75 -9.33 -0.79
CA ASP A 119 -2.24 -8.27 -1.68
C ASP A 119 -3.46 -7.52 -1.09
N LEU A 120 -4.38 -8.26 -0.46
CA LEU A 120 -5.56 -7.68 0.20
C LEU A 120 -5.18 -6.83 1.41
N GLU A 121 -4.31 -7.33 2.29
CA GLU A 121 -3.84 -6.59 3.48
C GLU A 121 -3.02 -5.35 3.07
N THR A 122 -2.21 -5.46 2.02
CA THR A 122 -1.49 -4.33 1.43
C THR A 122 -2.47 -3.25 0.96
N GLN A 123 -3.48 -3.63 0.19
CA GLN A 123 -4.48 -2.68 -0.28
C GLN A 123 -5.22 -2.03 0.89
N GLN A 124 -5.60 -2.81 1.91
CA GLN A 124 -6.26 -2.30 3.11
C GLN A 124 -5.37 -1.32 3.88
N ALA A 125 -4.09 -1.62 4.05
CA ALA A 125 -3.15 -0.75 4.75
C ALA A 125 -2.96 0.60 4.03
N ILE A 126 -2.82 0.57 2.70
CA ILE A 126 -2.70 1.77 1.86
C ILE A 126 -4.00 2.59 1.88
N VAL A 127 -5.16 1.93 1.74
CA VAL A 127 -6.47 2.60 1.87
C VAL A 127 -6.67 3.17 3.27
N HIS A 128 -6.20 2.51 4.33
CA HIS A 128 -6.30 3.04 5.68
C HIS A 128 -5.51 4.35 5.84
N ARG A 129 -4.32 4.42 5.25
CA ARG A 129 -3.45 5.60 5.28
C ARG A 129 -4.03 6.78 4.49
N TYR A 130 -4.41 6.55 3.24
CA TYR A 130 -4.81 7.61 2.29
C TYR A 130 -6.33 7.78 2.17
N LYS A 131 -7.10 6.94 2.84
CA LYS A 131 -8.56 7.02 2.98
C LYS A 131 -9.26 7.11 1.61
N GLN A 132 -10.16 8.08 1.47
CA GLN A 132 -11.06 8.20 0.33
C GLN A 132 -10.32 8.48 -0.99
N ASP A 133 -9.16 9.13 -0.94
CA ASP A 133 -8.39 9.46 -2.15
C ASP A 133 -7.89 8.19 -2.83
N MET A 134 -7.40 7.23 -2.05
CA MET A 134 -7.01 5.91 -2.59
C MET A 134 -8.22 5.11 -3.08
N VAL A 135 -9.34 5.14 -2.36
CA VAL A 135 -10.57 4.45 -2.80
C VAL A 135 -11.07 5.01 -4.13
N ALA A 136 -11.07 6.33 -4.28
CA ALA A 136 -11.46 6.99 -5.52
C ALA A 136 -10.52 6.59 -6.66
N LEU A 137 -9.20 6.68 -6.43
CA LEU A 137 -8.18 6.32 -7.39
C LEU A 137 -8.34 4.88 -7.91
N LEU A 138 -8.45 3.91 -7.00
CA LEU A 138 -8.59 2.50 -7.37
C LEU A 138 -9.90 2.25 -8.12
N ARG A 139 -11.00 2.88 -7.70
CA ARG A 139 -12.30 2.72 -8.36
C ARG A 139 -12.32 3.33 -9.77
N GLU A 140 -11.74 4.52 -9.94
CA GLU A 140 -11.69 5.22 -11.23
C GLU A 140 -10.92 4.44 -12.30
N ASN A 141 -9.93 3.66 -11.86
CA ASN A 141 -9.06 2.88 -12.73
C ASN A 141 -9.40 1.38 -12.76
N ASP A 142 -10.51 0.97 -12.12
CA ASP A 142 -10.89 -0.44 -11.96
C ASP A 142 -9.72 -1.31 -11.48
N ALA A 143 -9.00 -0.78 -10.48
CA ALA A 143 -7.68 -1.24 -10.08
C ALA A 143 -7.66 -1.89 -8.69
N HIS A 144 -6.72 -2.80 -8.50
CA HIS A 144 -6.34 -3.41 -7.23
C HIS A 144 -4.83 -3.34 -7.03
N ILE A 145 -4.38 -3.35 -5.78
CA ILE A 145 -2.95 -3.24 -5.44
C ILE A 145 -2.37 -4.63 -5.21
N ARG A 146 -1.17 -4.86 -5.73
CA ARG A 146 -0.37 -6.07 -5.48
C ARG A 146 0.97 -5.71 -4.88
N ILE A 147 1.48 -6.58 -4.01
CA ILE A 147 2.78 -6.43 -3.33
C ILE A 147 3.82 -7.36 -3.94
N GLY A 148 5.03 -6.84 -4.15
CA GLY A 148 6.18 -7.56 -4.69
C GLY A 148 6.96 -8.35 -3.65
N THR A 149 8.21 -8.66 -3.97
CA THR A 149 9.19 -9.20 -3.02
C THR A 149 9.37 -8.22 -1.85
N ALA A 150 9.38 -8.76 -0.63
CA ALA A 150 9.54 -7.98 0.59
C ALA A 150 10.87 -8.31 1.26
N PHE A 151 11.46 -7.30 1.91
CA PHE A 151 12.72 -7.40 2.62
C PHE A 151 12.51 -6.99 4.07
N GLU A 152 13.09 -7.74 5.02
CA GLU A 152 13.08 -7.34 6.43
C GLU A 152 13.75 -5.98 6.60
N ALA A 153 13.12 -5.07 7.34
CA ALA A 153 13.69 -3.78 7.68
C ALA A 153 13.88 -3.66 9.19
N LYS A 154 14.76 -2.74 9.59
CA LYS A 154 15.04 -2.49 11.01
C LYS A 154 13.81 -1.90 11.69
N LEU A 155 13.32 -2.55 12.73
CA LEU A 155 12.24 -2.04 13.60
C LEU A 155 12.61 -0.66 14.11
N GLN A 156 11.67 0.28 14.05
CA GLN A 156 11.87 1.64 14.52
C GLN A 156 11.41 1.77 15.98
N PRO A 157 12.16 2.49 16.83
CA PRO A 157 11.75 2.77 18.21
C PRO A 157 10.74 3.91 18.22
N VAL A 158 9.52 3.64 17.74
CA VAL A 158 8.48 4.68 17.59
C VAL A 158 7.76 4.94 18.92
N ASP A 159 7.56 3.90 19.73
CA ASP A 159 6.86 3.96 21.02
C ASP A 159 7.29 2.79 21.91
N ASP A 160 7.80 3.07 23.11
CA ASP A 160 8.20 2.05 24.08
C ASP A 160 7.00 1.24 24.61
N ASP A 161 5.80 1.85 24.64
CA ASP A 161 4.57 1.21 25.11
C ASP A 161 3.87 0.39 24.01
N ASN A 162 4.26 0.59 22.75
CA ASN A 162 3.69 -0.12 21.60
C ASN A 162 4.74 -0.34 20.49
N PRO A 163 5.76 -1.18 20.75
CA PRO A 163 6.86 -1.35 19.82
C PRO A 163 6.40 -2.03 18.51
N GLU A 164 7.12 -1.72 17.43
CA GLU A 164 7.03 -2.49 16.20
C GLU A 164 7.51 -3.92 16.46
N ILE A 165 6.74 -4.90 15.99
CA ILE A 165 7.09 -6.34 16.09
C ILE A 165 7.48 -6.93 14.73
N ALA A 166 7.17 -6.23 13.64
CA ALA A 166 7.58 -6.57 12.28
C ALA A 166 7.64 -5.30 11.44
N ARG A 167 8.66 -5.20 10.58
CA ARG A 167 8.77 -4.19 9.53
C ARG A 167 9.35 -4.84 8.29
N VAL A 168 8.67 -4.66 7.16
CA VAL A 168 9.15 -5.12 5.85
C VAL A 168 9.02 -4.01 4.82
N THR A 169 10.03 -3.85 3.97
CA THR A 169 10.01 -2.91 2.85
C THR A 169 9.68 -3.67 1.58
N ALA A 170 8.68 -3.21 0.83
CA ALA A 170 8.28 -3.87 -0.40
C ALA A 170 7.76 -2.87 -1.43
N MET A 171 7.98 -3.21 -2.71
CA MET A 171 7.33 -2.50 -3.80
C MET A 171 5.85 -2.88 -3.90
N VAL A 172 5.04 -1.94 -4.35
CA VAL A 172 3.65 -2.18 -4.72
C VAL A 172 3.34 -1.64 -6.11
N CYS A 173 2.31 -2.20 -6.72
CA CYS A 173 1.90 -1.83 -8.06
C CYS A 173 0.39 -2.02 -8.22
N ALA A 174 -0.25 -1.16 -9.00
CA ALA A 174 -1.66 -1.29 -9.31
C ALA A 174 -1.88 -2.13 -10.58
N PHE A 175 -2.95 -2.91 -10.57
CA PHE A 175 -3.37 -3.75 -11.69
C PHE A 175 -4.86 -3.57 -11.96
N ASP A 176 -5.27 -3.51 -13.22
CA ASP A 176 -6.70 -3.49 -13.56
C ASP A 176 -7.36 -4.87 -13.40
N SER A 177 -8.68 -4.93 -13.51
CA SER A 177 -9.45 -6.19 -13.46
C SER A 177 -9.08 -7.21 -14.55
N LYS A 178 -8.38 -6.79 -15.61
CA LYS A 178 -7.88 -7.64 -16.70
C LYS A 178 -6.46 -8.14 -16.43
N GLY A 179 -5.84 -7.74 -15.33
CA GLY A 179 -4.47 -8.08 -14.96
C GLY A 179 -3.41 -7.26 -15.67
N ASN A 180 -3.77 -6.15 -16.31
CA ASN A 180 -2.79 -5.22 -16.87
C ASN A 180 -2.12 -4.45 -15.74
N ASN A 181 -0.79 -4.37 -15.80
CA ASN A 181 -0.01 -3.57 -14.88
C ASN A 181 -0.22 -2.08 -15.19
N LEU A 182 -0.81 -1.34 -14.27
CA LEU A 182 -1.03 0.10 -14.37
C LEU A 182 0.12 0.91 -13.76
N GLY A 183 1.11 0.23 -13.17
CA GLY A 183 2.25 0.85 -12.52
C GLY A 183 1.83 1.60 -11.27
N ASN A 184 2.47 2.75 -11.09
CA ASN A 184 2.01 3.75 -10.15
C ASN A 184 1.05 4.68 -10.89
N ILE A 185 -0.26 4.46 -10.73
CA ILE A 185 -1.31 5.14 -11.53
C ILE A 185 -1.14 6.67 -11.40
N GLN A 186 -1.13 7.14 -10.15
CA GLN A 186 -0.91 8.52 -9.74
C GLN A 186 -0.79 8.56 -8.20
N GLU A 187 -0.40 9.71 -7.66
CA GLU A 187 -0.55 10.00 -6.24
C GLU A 187 -2.02 9.81 -5.78
N PRO A 188 -2.25 9.29 -4.56
CA PRO A 188 -1.27 9.11 -3.47
C PRO A 188 -0.59 7.72 -3.44
N LEU A 189 -0.69 6.92 -4.51
CA LEU A 189 0.03 5.65 -4.58
C LEU A 189 1.52 5.93 -4.86
N TYR A 190 2.39 5.37 -4.03
CA TYR A 190 3.85 5.32 -4.20
C TYR A 190 4.27 3.90 -4.57
N ILE A 191 5.46 3.75 -5.17
CA ILE A 191 5.93 2.45 -5.65
C ILE A 191 6.50 1.55 -4.56
N VAL A 192 6.77 2.10 -3.37
CA VAL A 192 7.43 1.41 -2.26
C VAL A 192 6.91 1.92 -0.93
N TYR A 193 6.75 1.01 0.02
CA TYR A 193 6.34 1.31 1.39
C TYR A 193 7.07 0.42 2.38
N ASP A 194 7.15 0.89 3.62
CA ASP A 194 7.35 0.00 4.75
C ASP A 194 6.00 -0.44 5.30
N PHE A 195 5.82 -1.75 5.44
CA PHE A 195 4.68 -2.35 6.12
C PHE A 195 5.10 -2.71 7.55
N VAL A 196 4.36 -2.23 8.54
CA VAL A 196 4.66 -2.40 9.96
C VAL A 196 3.52 -3.07 10.70
N ARG A 197 3.86 -3.86 11.72
CA ARG A 197 2.92 -4.36 12.73
C ARG A 197 3.39 -3.95 14.10
N PHE A 198 2.43 -3.61 14.95
CA PHE A 198 2.68 -3.18 16.31
C PHE A 198 2.26 -4.26 17.31
N GLN A 199 2.85 -4.25 18.50
CA GLN A 199 2.51 -5.20 19.55
C GLN A 199 1.03 -5.11 19.98
N SER A 200 0.44 -3.91 19.99
CA SER A 200 -0.97 -3.69 20.34
C SER A 200 -1.97 -4.23 19.30
N ASP A 201 -1.56 -4.33 18.03
CA ASP A 201 -2.36 -4.91 16.94
C ASP A 201 -1.51 -5.80 16.02
N PRO A 202 -1.17 -7.03 16.47
CA PRO A 202 -0.21 -7.89 15.78
C PRO A 202 -0.73 -8.52 14.50
N ASN A 203 -2.01 -8.34 14.19
CA ASN A 203 -2.68 -8.93 13.03
C ASN A 203 -2.97 -7.91 11.92
N THR A 204 -2.71 -6.63 12.16
CA THR A 204 -2.96 -5.56 11.19
C THR A 204 -1.65 -4.98 10.68
N TRP A 205 -1.49 -4.93 9.36
CA TRP A 205 -0.39 -4.20 8.74
C TRP A 205 -0.77 -2.74 8.52
N TYR A 206 0.15 -1.84 8.88
CA TYR A 206 0.08 -0.41 8.58
C TYR A 206 1.20 -0.03 7.61
N ILE A 207 1.08 1.12 6.96
CA ILE A 207 2.16 1.64 6.10
C ILE A 207 2.82 2.88 6.69
N THR A 208 4.14 2.97 6.51
CA THR A 208 4.95 4.16 6.73
C THR A 208 5.79 4.45 5.49
N ASP A 209 6.48 5.59 5.50
CA ASP A 209 7.53 5.86 4.52
C ASP A 209 8.62 4.78 4.62
N PHE A 210 9.22 4.47 3.48
CA PHE A 210 10.20 3.38 3.37
C PHE A 210 11.52 3.75 4.05
N SER A 211 12.09 2.82 4.82
CA SER A 211 13.29 3.07 5.63
C SER A 211 14.59 2.51 5.04
N GLN A 212 14.52 1.78 3.93
CA GLN A 212 15.68 1.22 3.24
C GLN A 212 15.46 1.20 1.71
N THR A 213 16.58 1.27 0.98
CA THR A 213 16.59 1.10 -0.48
C THR A 213 16.51 -0.39 -0.80
N ILE A 214 15.54 -0.79 -1.64
CA ILE A 214 15.37 -2.17 -2.10
C ILE A 214 15.55 -2.26 -3.63
N PRO A 215 15.87 -3.44 -4.20
CA PRO A 215 15.97 -3.60 -5.64
C PRO A 215 14.61 -3.41 -6.32
N TYR A 216 14.64 -2.99 -7.58
CA TYR A 216 13.43 -2.91 -8.41
C TYR A 216 12.86 -4.32 -8.68
N ASP A 217 11.59 -4.53 -8.40
CA ASP A 217 10.93 -5.82 -8.58
C ASP A 217 10.40 -5.99 -10.01
N TYR A 218 11.27 -6.52 -10.88
CA TYR A 218 10.92 -6.82 -12.26
C TYR A 218 9.82 -7.87 -12.43
N THR A 219 9.57 -8.70 -11.41
CA THR A 219 8.50 -9.71 -11.46
C THR A 219 7.15 -9.07 -11.22
N LEU A 220 7.06 -8.16 -10.24
CA LEU A 220 5.88 -7.35 -10.00
C LEU A 220 5.56 -6.46 -11.21
N PHE A 221 6.57 -5.85 -11.81
CA PHE A 221 6.40 -4.95 -12.96
C PHE A 221 6.42 -5.67 -14.33
N LYS A 222 6.39 -7.01 -14.34
CA LYS A 222 6.38 -7.80 -15.58
C LYS A 222 5.08 -7.55 -16.36
N GLY A 223 5.21 -7.04 -17.57
CA GLY A 223 4.08 -6.58 -18.41
C GLY A 223 4.31 -5.22 -19.07
N ARG A 224 5.41 -4.53 -18.72
CA ARG A 224 5.79 -3.23 -19.31
C ARG A 224 6.86 -3.30 -20.41
N PHE A 225 7.30 -4.51 -20.77
CA PHE A 225 8.36 -4.78 -21.76
C PHE A 225 7.86 -5.69 -22.87
#